data_AF-A0A2E8D5R2-F1
#
_entry.id   AF-A0A2E8D5R2-F1
#
_cell.length_a   1.000
_cell.length_b   1.000
_cell.length_c   1.000
_cell.angle_alpha   90.00
_cell.angle_beta   90.00
_cell.angle_gamma   90.00
#
_symmetry.space_group_name_H-M   'P 1'
#
loop_
_entity.id
_entity.type
_entity.pdbx_description
1 polymer ?
#
loop_
_entity_poly.entity_id
_entity_poly.type
_entity_poly.pdbx_seq_one_letter_code
_entity_poly.pdbx_strand_id
1 'polypeptide(L)'
;MSVAVLITDAQQSSQLIPWGARFARARDTDLVVIIPRRGNAPTQWSDVDIEQDDSAIGQAIAKVAIAEGLANTTDNVSLAVRELTAKNPGWELAEEVHGLHITLLIIPPSLASKAQHHQEDWQRNLFRNAPCDTVYLRDDAHQNFDQLHVAVVVTGEDNDPVAVKYADSLAEQNEGMLTAIYVGPDVDQVSPDVGYRILDRVVMAARGDLGAHIQRRVVLADSLIAGIHEFDVSNTDLILFGSRWQRDARRILDGNLFPSASPETVPAVGVIRGGLPLGGRLLMRLRRFVQRHVPQLDREHRVSLVERIQSNSAWDFDFIALLCLSTLIAGLGLIRNSASVVIGAMLVAPLMTPIVGAGLGLAHGNVRLIKSALQTVLRGFATAFVIGIVLGLLTSPEMTSEIESRGAPTFLDLVVALVSGVAAAYALGRPNLLSALPGVAIAAALVPPLAASGIALSLGDWWHAKGALLLFLTNIVAIILGTTTTFWSVGIRPEKPDKPTVRWPLWTFVGLVALTVGLTALVSLSSS
;
A
#
# COMPACT_ATOMS: atom_id res chain seq x y z
N MET A 1 2.97 -11.51 -26.55
CA MET A 1 2.04 -10.67 -25.76
C MET A 1 1.53 -9.60 -26.70
N SER A 2 0.25 -9.23 -26.63
CA SER A 2 -0.36 -8.35 -27.63
C SER A 2 -1.09 -7.16 -27.01
N VAL A 3 -1.28 -6.10 -27.81
CA VAL A 3 -2.25 -5.03 -27.55
C VAL A 3 -3.55 -5.42 -28.25
N ALA A 4 -4.67 -5.34 -27.54
CA ALA A 4 -5.97 -5.66 -28.10
C ALA A 4 -6.84 -4.40 -28.21
N VAL A 5 -7.54 -4.24 -29.33
CA VAL A 5 -8.54 -3.19 -29.55
C VAL A 5 -9.91 -3.82 -29.72
N LEU A 6 -10.87 -3.39 -28.89
CA LEU A 6 -12.25 -3.84 -28.99
C LEU A 6 -13.03 -2.94 -29.96
N ILE A 7 -13.61 -3.53 -31.02
CA ILE A 7 -14.40 -2.80 -32.01
C ILE A 7 -15.83 -3.35 -32.01
N THR A 8 -16.80 -2.47 -31.74
CA THR A 8 -18.24 -2.80 -31.73
C THR A 8 -19.01 -2.16 -32.89
N ASP A 9 -18.44 -1.15 -33.53
CA ASP A 9 -19.03 -0.44 -34.65
C ASP A 9 -17.96 0.02 -35.65
N ALA A 10 -18.34 0.21 -36.92
CA ALA A 10 -17.42 0.56 -38.00
C ALA A 10 -16.73 1.93 -37.79
N GLN A 11 -17.41 2.90 -37.17
CA GLN A 11 -16.82 4.22 -36.87
C GLN A 11 -15.65 4.13 -35.87
N GLN A 12 -15.71 3.16 -34.95
CA GLN A 12 -14.67 2.96 -33.94
C GLN A 12 -13.36 2.47 -34.56
N SER A 13 -13.42 1.80 -35.72
CA SER A 13 -12.22 1.29 -36.41
C SER A 13 -11.25 2.41 -36.75
N SER A 14 -11.74 3.52 -37.32
CA SER A 14 -10.89 4.68 -37.65
C SER A 14 -10.42 5.46 -36.42
N GLN A 15 -11.10 5.34 -35.28
CA GLN A 15 -10.74 6.06 -34.06
C GLN A 15 -9.75 5.29 -33.20
N LEU A 16 -9.90 3.96 -33.04
CA LEU A 16 -9.15 3.20 -32.03
C LEU A 16 -8.02 2.36 -32.58
N ILE A 17 -8.10 1.90 -33.83
CA ILE A 17 -7.05 1.05 -34.42
C ILE A 17 -5.72 1.82 -34.57
N PRO A 18 -5.69 3.10 -35.01
CA PRO A 18 -4.45 3.87 -35.04
C PRO A 18 -3.76 3.95 -33.67
N TRP A 19 -4.52 4.22 -32.62
CA TRP A 19 -4.01 4.20 -31.24
C TRP A 19 -3.51 2.82 -30.83
N GLY A 20 -4.25 1.76 -31.15
CA GLY A 20 -3.81 0.38 -30.94
C GLY A 20 -2.47 0.07 -31.59
N ALA A 21 -2.29 0.48 -32.84
CA ALA A 21 -1.04 0.31 -33.57
C ALA A 21 0.13 1.04 -32.90
N ARG A 22 -0.08 2.28 -32.43
CA ARG A 22 0.96 3.05 -31.73
C ARG A 22 1.32 2.44 -30.38
N PHE A 23 0.33 1.98 -29.59
CA PHE A 23 0.59 1.25 -28.35
C PHE A 23 1.32 -0.08 -28.60
N ALA A 24 1.00 -0.76 -29.70
CA ALA A 24 1.65 -2.00 -30.10
C ALA A 24 3.12 -1.76 -30.53
N ARG A 25 3.36 -0.74 -31.37
CA ARG A 25 4.70 -0.30 -31.83
C ARG A 25 5.58 0.14 -30.66
N ALA A 26 5.06 0.97 -29.76
CA ALA A 26 5.77 1.45 -28.57
C ALA A 26 6.18 0.34 -27.59
N ARG A 27 5.67 -0.87 -27.79
CA ARG A 27 5.94 -2.03 -26.93
C ARG A 27 6.55 -3.21 -27.67
N ASP A 28 6.78 -3.09 -28.97
CA ASP A 28 7.24 -4.19 -29.83
C ASP A 28 6.34 -5.45 -29.68
N THR A 29 5.03 -5.25 -29.82
CA THR A 29 4.00 -6.29 -29.65
C THR A 29 3.02 -6.31 -30.81
N ASP A 30 2.34 -7.45 -31.01
CA ASP A 30 1.29 -7.57 -32.03
C ASP A 30 0.01 -6.83 -31.65
N LEU A 31 -0.75 -6.41 -32.66
CA LEU A 31 -2.06 -5.81 -32.52
C LEU A 31 -3.15 -6.83 -32.84
N VAL A 32 -4.09 -7.01 -31.90
CA VAL A 32 -5.25 -7.88 -32.08
C VAL A 32 -6.53 -7.06 -32.04
N VAL A 33 -7.31 -7.06 -33.11
CA VAL A 33 -8.64 -6.45 -33.13
C VAL A 33 -9.68 -7.50 -32.77
N ILE A 34 -10.50 -7.23 -31.76
CA ILE A 34 -11.54 -8.14 -31.25
C ILE A 34 -12.91 -7.58 -31.60
N ILE A 35 -13.71 -8.37 -32.31
CA ILE A 35 -15.08 -8.07 -32.71
C ILE A 35 -16.04 -8.96 -31.90
N PRO A 36 -16.74 -8.43 -30.88
CA PRO A 36 -17.72 -9.20 -30.13
C PRO A 36 -19.04 -9.28 -30.91
N ARG A 37 -19.43 -10.48 -31.35
CA ARG A 37 -20.75 -10.73 -31.96
C ARG A 37 -21.66 -11.51 -31.02
N ARG A 38 -22.94 -11.11 -31.02
CA ARG A 38 -23.95 -11.83 -30.26
C ARG A 38 -24.46 -13.02 -31.08
N GLY A 39 -24.28 -14.22 -30.56
CA GLY A 39 -24.73 -15.46 -31.17
C GLY A 39 -25.60 -16.30 -30.24
N ASN A 40 -26.33 -17.26 -30.82
CA ASN A 40 -27.11 -18.24 -30.06
C ASN A 40 -26.32 -19.51 -29.71
N ALA A 41 -25.15 -19.69 -30.32
CA ALA A 41 -24.21 -20.79 -30.12
C ALA A 41 -23.36 -20.63 -28.84
N PRO A 42 -22.71 -21.71 -28.35
CA PRO A 42 -21.64 -21.59 -27.34
C PRO A 42 -20.50 -20.69 -27.83
N THR A 43 -19.72 -20.15 -26.89
CA THR A 43 -18.58 -19.24 -27.16
C THR A 43 -17.64 -19.83 -28.21
N GLN A 44 -17.43 -19.10 -29.29
CA GLN A 44 -16.56 -19.51 -30.38
C GLN A 44 -15.71 -18.33 -30.85
N TRP A 45 -14.41 -18.59 -31.01
CA TRP A 45 -13.47 -17.69 -31.67
C TRP A 45 -13.30 -18.08 -33.13
N SER A 46 -13.27 -17.10 -34.01
CA SER A 46 -12.89 -17.25 -35.41
C SER A 46 -11.92 -16.15 -35.80
N ASP A 47 -10.82 -16.52 -36.44
CA ASP A 47 -9.95 -15.54 -37.11
C ASP A 47 -10.70 -15.01 -38.35
N VAL A 48 -10.65 -13.69 -38.56
CA VAL A 48 -11.33 -13.01 -39.66
C VAL A 48 -10.30 -12.62 -40.70
N ASP A 49 -10.48 -13.10 -41.92
CA ASP A 49 -9.71 -12.63 -43.07
C ASP A 49 -10.28 -11.29 -43.55
N ILE A 50 -9.52 -10.23 -43.31
CA ILE A 50 -9.94 -8.84 -43.54
C ILE A 50 -10.12 -8.58 -45.05
N GLU A 51 -9.40 -9.29 -45.92
CA GLU A 51 -9.50 -9.12 -47.38
C GLU A 51 -10.80 -9.73 -47.94
N GLN A 52 -11.39 -10.68 -47.23
CA GLN A 52 -12.58 -11.43 -47.65
C GLN A 52 -13.85 -11.07 -46.87
N ASP A 53 -13.76 -10.21 -45.84
CA ASP A 53 -14.91 -9.81 -45.02
C ASP A 53 -15.68 -8.63 -45.63
N ASP A 54 -16.84 -8.94 -46.23
CA ASP A 54 -17.76 -7.96 -46.80
C ASP A 54 -18.57 -7.18 -45.74
N SER A 55 -18.36 -7.44 -44.45
CA SER A 55 -19.05 -6.70 -43.40
C SER A 55 -18.59 -5.24 -43.32
N ALA A 56 -19.49 -4.33 -42.91
CA ALA A 56 -19.16 -2.91 -42.76
C ALA A 56 -18.00 -2.67 -41.77
N ILE A 57 -17.89 -3.51 -40.73
CA ILE A 57 -16.80 -3.47 -39.76
C ILE A 57 -15.51 -3.98 -40.40
N GLY A 58 -15.54 -5.11 -41.11
CA GLY A 58 -14.40 -5.68 -41.82
C GLY A 58 -13.78 -4.72 -42.83
N GLN A 59 -14.61 -4.12 -43.69
CA GLN A 59 -14.17 -3.11 -44.66
C GLN A 59 -13.57 -1.87 -44.00
N ALA A 60 -14.14 -1.42 -42.87
CA ALA A 60 -13.59 -0.30 -42.11
C ALA A 60 -12.22 -0.64 -41.50
N ILE A 61 -12.05 -1.85 -40.97
CA ILE A 61 -10.75 -2.34 -40.46
C ILE A 61 -9.74 -2.43 -41.60
N ALA A 62 -10.12 -3.00 -42.75
CA ALA A 62 -9.26 -3.14 -43.93
C ALA A 62 -8.69 -1.78 -44.37
N LYS A 63 -9.58 -0.79 -44.49
CA LYS A 63 -9.22 0.58 -44.91
C LYS A 63 -8.21 1.22 -43.95
N VAL A 64 -8.41 1.06 -42.65
CA VAL A 64 -7.52 1.63 -41.62
C VAL A 64 -6.19 0.87 -41.57
N ALA A 65 -6.22 -0.46 -41.71
CA ALA A 65 -5.02 -1.28 -41.74
C ALA A 65 -4.08 -0.91 -42.91
N ILE A 66 -4.64 -0.61 -44.08
CA ILE A 66 -3.87 -0.13 -45.24
C ILE A 66 -3.29 1.26 -44.96
N ALA A 67 -4.09 2.19 -44.42
CA ALA A 67 -3.64 3.55 -44.11
C ALA A 67 -2.53 3.58 -43.07
N GLU A 68 -2.58 2.71 -42.06
CA GLU A 68 -1.58 2.58 -41.00
C GLU A 68 -0.36 1.73 -41.40
N GLY A 69 -0.34 1.16 -42.61
CA GLY A 69 0.75 0.28 -43.07
C GLY A 69 0.77 -1.10 -42.39
N LEU A 70 -0.28 -1.48 -41.66
CA LEU A 70 -0.36 -2.75 -40.90
C LEU A 70 -0.52 -3.99 -41.77
N ALA A 71 -0.86 -3.81 -43.06
CA ALA A 71 -1.00 -4.90 -44.03
C ALA A 71 0.35 -5.38 -44.60
N ASN A 72 1.40 -4.55 -44.55
CA ASN A 72 2.72 -4.90 -45.04
C ASN A 72 3.63 -5.24 -43.86
N THR A 73 4.23 -6.43 -43.86
CA THR A 73 5.10 -6.98 -42.79
C THR A 73 6.43 -6.22 -42.61
N THR A 74 6.56 -5.04 -43.20
CA THR A 74 7.75 -4.17 -43.11
C THR A 74 7.80 -3.40 -41.80
N ASP A 75 6.66 -3.17 -41.16
CA ASP A 75 6.57 -2.64 -39.81
C ASP A 75 6.54 -3.79 -38.79
N ASN A 76 7.24 -3.64 -37.66
CA ASN A 76 7.44 -4.65 -36.62
C ASN A 76 6.15 -5.08 -35.86
N VAL A 77 4.96 -4.78 -36.38
CA VAL A 77 3.67 -5.06 -35.73
C VAL A 77 2.76 -5.82 -36.70
N SER A 78 2.37 -7.04 -36.33
CA SER A 78 1.36 -7.79 -37.08
C SER A 78 -0.06 -7.44 -36.60
N LEU A 79 -1.01 -7.41 -37.53
CA LEU A 79 -2.44 -7.23 -37.25
C LEU A 79 -3.16 -8.58 -37.36
N ALA A 80 -3.84 -8.99 -36.30
CA ALA A 80 -4.76 -10.12 -36.31
C ALA A 80 -6.18 -9.65 -35.96
N VAL A 81 -7.18 -10.10 -36.71
CA VAL A 81 -8.59 -9.79 -36.42
C VAL A 81 -9.30 -11.06 -35.98
N ARG A 82 -9.96 -10.97 -34.82
CA ARG A 82 -10.67 -12.09 -34.20
C ARG A 82 -12.10 -11.72 -33.88
N GLU A 83 -13.00 -12.59 -34.25
CA GLU A 83 -14.41 -12.49 -33.88
C GLU A 83 -14.72 -13.44 -32.73
N LEU A 84 -15.41 -12.91 -31.71
CA LEU A 84 -15.91 -13.64 -30.56
C LEU A 84 -17.43 -13.72 -30.65
N THR A 85 -17.96 -14.90 -30.99
CA THR A 85 -19.40 -15.14 -31.04
C THR A 85 -19.85 -15.84 -29.75
N ALA A 86 -20.73 -15.18 -28.98
CA ALA A 86 -21.31 -15.77 -27.78
C ALA A 86 -22.68 -15.18 -27.43
N LYS A 87 -23.42 -15.81 -26.51
CA LYS A 87 -24.69 -15.27 -26.00
C LYS A 87 -24.52 -13.91 -25.32
N ASN A 88 -23.43 -13.75 -24.57
CA ASN A 88 -22.99 -12.54 -23.89
C ASN A 88 -21.49 -12.31 -24.12
N PRO A 89 -21.09 -11.81 -25.31
CA PRO A 89 -19.69 -11.77 -25.73
C PRO A 89 -18.81 -10.94 -24.79
N GLY A 90 -19.39 -9.92 -24.15
CA GLY A 90 -18.69 -9.09 -23.19
C GLY A 90 -18.28 -9.78 -21.88
N TRP A 91 -19.10 -10.71 -21.40
CA TRP A 91 -18.79 -11.48 -20.19
C TRP A 91 -17.73 -12.53 -20.49
N GLU A 92 -17.93 -13.27 -21.59
CA GLU A 92 -16.99 -14.31 -22.05
C GLU A 92 -15.61 -13.73 -22.36
N LEU A 93 -15.57 -12.56 -23.00
CA LEU A 93 -14.30 -11.85 -23.23
C LEU A 93 -13.57 -11.58 -21.90
N ALA A 94 -14.28 -11.18 -20.84
CA ALA A 94 -13.64 -10.90 -19.55
C ALA A 94 -13.03 -12.15 -18.89
N GLU A 95 -13.61 -13.33 -19.12
CA GLU A 95 -13.09 -14.61 -18.62
C GLU A 95 -11.94 -15.14 -19.50
N GLU A 96 -12.06 -15.03 -20.81
CA GLU A 96 -11.13 -15.63 -21.78
C GLU A 96 -9.94 -14.73 -22.16
N VAL A 97 -9.99 -13.43 -21.86
CA VAL A 97 -8.84 -12.51 -22.03
C VAL A 97 -7.58 -13.04 -21.33
N HIS A 98 -7.73 -13.87 -20.29
CA HIS A 98 -6.61 -14.55 -19.63
C HIS A 98 -5.79 -15.45 -20.56
N GLY A 99 -6.44 -16.16 -21.49
CA GLY A 99 -5.81 -17.10 -22.42
C GLY A 99 -5.17 -16.44 -23.63
N LEU A 100 -5.46 -15.15 -23.87
CA LEU A 100 -5.04 -14.43 -25.09
C LEU A 100 -3.71 -13.70 -24.96
N HIS A 101 -3.04 -13.77 -23.79
CA HIS A 101 -1.75 -13.09 -23.53
C HIS A 101 -1.75 -11.58 -23.88
N ILE A 102 -2.89 -10.92 -23.66
CA ILE A 102 -3.09 -9.48 -23.90
C ILE A 102 -2.45 -8.69 -22.75
N THR A 103 -1.60 -7.71 -23.08
CA THR A 103 -0.99 -6.79 -22.08
C THR A 103 -1.80 -5.53 -21.85
N LEU A 104 -2.40 -4.99 -22.90
CA LEU A 104 -3.22 -3.78 -22.87
C LEU A 104 -4.48 -4.05 -23.70
N LEU A 105 -5.64 -3.74 -23.14
CA LEU A 105 -6.93 -3.81 -23.81
C LEU A 105 -7.55 -2.41 -23.93
N ILE A 106 -7.71 -1.95 -25.16
CA ILE A 106 -8.32 -0.67 -25.52
C ILE A 106 -9.82 -0.89 -25.72
N ILE A 107 -10.62 -0.18 -24.95
CA ILE A 107 -12.09 -0.31 -24.91
C ILE A 107 -12.71 1.02 -25.34
N PRO A 108 -13.67 1.03 -26.28
CA PRO A 108 -14.42 2.22 -26.62
C PRO A 108 -15.25 2.70 -25.41
N PRO A 109 -15.38 4.02 -25.18
CA PRO A 109 -16.33 4.55 -24.21
C PRO A 109 -17.77 4.27 -24.69
N SER A 110 -18.64 3.79 -23.79
CA SER A 110 -20.07 3.67 -24.07
C SER A 110 -20.74 5.04 -23.95
N LEU A 111 -20.87 5.78 -25.05
CA LEU A 111 -21.58 7.06 -25.14
C LEU A 111 -23.06 6.90 -25.57
N ALA A 112 -23.72 5.83 -25.14
CA ALA A 112 -25.08 5.51 -25.58
C ALA A 112 -26.17 6.19 -24.71
N SER A 113 -27.23 6.68 -25.39
CA SER A 113 -28.47 7.20 -24.81
C SER A 113 -29.19 6.16 -23.94
N LYS A 114 -30.06 6.63 -23.02
CA LYS A 114 -30.82 5.86 -22.00
C LYS A 114 -31.51 4.57 -22.48
N ALA A 115 -31.62 4.29 -23.77
CA ALA A 115 -32.23 3.09 -24.33
C ALA A 115 -31.32 1.82 -24.36
N GLN A 116 -30.00 1.92 -24.07
CA GLN A 116 -29.02 0.84 -24.26
C GLN A 116 -28.34 0.33 -22.96
N HIS A 117 -29.07 0.28 -21.85
CA HIS A 117 -28.53 -0.07 -20.52
C HIS A 117 -27.78 -1.42 -20.43
N HIS A 118 -28.14 -2.44 -21.22
CA HIS A 118 -27.47 -3.75 -21.17
C HIS A 118 -26.07 -3.79 -21.81
N GLN A 119 -25.77 -2.87 -22.73
CA GLN A 119 -24.45 -2.82 -23.38
C GLN A 119 -23.40 -2.16 -22.47
N GLU A 120 -23.83 -1.30 -21.53
CA GLU A 120 -22.97 -0.64 -20.55
C GLU A 120 -22.41 -1.59 -19.48
N ASP A 121 -23.16 -2.63 -19.10
CA ASP A 121 -22.84 -3.44 -17.92
C ASP A 121 -21.59 -4.31 -18.08
N TRP A 122 -21.36 -4.84 -19.28
CA TRP A 122 -20.25 -5.75 -19.53
C TRP A 122 -18.95 -5.02 -19.86
N GLN A 123 -18.98 -3.91 -20.62
CA GLN A 123 -17.78 -3.11 -20.87
C GLN A 123 -17.26 -2.54 -19.55
N ARG A 124 -18.17 -2.12 -18.66
CA ARG A 124 -17.87 -1.75 -17.26
C ARG A 124 -17.20 -2.89 -16.52
N ASN A 125 -17.74 -4.10 -16.64
CA ASN A 125 -17.20 -5.27 -15.98
C ASN A 125 -15.80 -5.61 -16.49
N LEU A 126 -15.58 -5.47 -17.79
CA LEU A 126 -14.32 -5.70 -18.48
C LEU A 126 -13.24 -4.72 -18.00
N PHE A 127 -13.49 -3.41 -18.06
CA PHE A 127 -12.56 -2.41 -17.50
C PHE A 127 -12.27 -2.63 -16.00
N ARG A 128 -13.28 -3.06 -15.22
CA ARG A 128 -13.11 -3.27 -13.78
C ARG A 128 -12.37 -4.55 -13.43
N ASN A 129 -12.52 -5.62 -14.20
CA ASN A 129 -12.10 -6.96 -13.80
C ASN A 129 -11.07 -7.60 -14.74
N ALA A 130 -10.74 -6.98 -15.87
CA ALA A 130 -9.74 -7.50 -16.79
C ALA A 130 -8.42 -7.81 -16.06
N PRO A 131 -7.79 -8.95 -16.38
CA PRO A 131 -6.53 -9.35 -15.79
C PRO A 131 -5.33 -8.55 -16.32
N CYS A 132 -5.48 -7.91 -17.48
CA CYS A 132 -4.51 -7.06 -18.14
C CYS A 132 -4.75 -5.56 -17.86
N ASP A 133 -3.84 -4.71 -18.32
CA ASP A 133 -4.06 -3.27 -18.28
C ASP A 133 -5.20 -2.91 -19.24
N THR A 134 -6.07 -2.00 -18.84
CA THR A 134 -7.22 -1.57 -19.65
C THR A 134 -7.22 -0.06 -19.81
N VAL A 135 -7.54 0.40 -21.01
CA VAL A 135 -7.75 1.83 -21.29
C VAL A 135 -9.13 2.04 -21.91
N TYR A 136 -9.90 2.96 -21.34
CA TYR A 136 -10.99 3.58 -22.09
C TYR A 136 -10.42 4.71 -22.91
N LEU A 137 -10.60 4.69 -24.22
CA LEU A 137 -10.01 5.70 -25.10
C LEU A 137 -11.10 6.31 -25.97
N ARG A 138 -11.22 7.63 -25.92
CA ARG A 138 -12.09 8.42 -26.78
C ARG A 138 -11.24 9.31 -27.68
N ASP A 139 -11.50 9.26 -28.97
CA ASP A 139 -10.89 10.16 -29.93
C ASP A 139 -11.96 10.76 -30.84
N ASP A 140 -12.20 12.06 -30.67
CA ASP A 140 -13.24 12.80 -31.38
C ASP A 140 -12.68 13.54 -32.61
N ALA A 141 -11.35 13.64 -32.76
CA ALA A 141 -10.65 14.27 -33.87
C ALA A 141 -9.71 13.28 -34.58
N HIS A 142 -9.32 13.53 -35.83
CA HIS A 142 -8.27 12.74 -36.48
C HIS A 142 -6.91 13.37 -36.13
N GLN A 143 -6.21 12.76 -35.17
CA GLN A 143 -4.92 13.27 -34.68
C GLN A 143 -3.80 13.08 -35.71
N ASN A 144 -2.83 13.99 -35.70
CA ASN A 144 -1.58 13.80 -36.45
C ASN A 144 -0.60 13.00 -35.59
N PHE A 145 -0.08 11.88 -36.11
CA PHE A 145 0.73 10.92 -35.35
C PHE A 145 2.25 11.04 -35.59
N ASP A 146 2.72 12.09 -36.28
CA ASP A 146 4.15 12.26 -36.59
C ASP A 146 4.98 12.67 -35.35
N GLN A 147 4.47 13.55 -34.50
CA GLN A 147 5.12 13.96 -33.25
C GLN A 147 4.10 14.05 -32.11
N LEU A 148 4.00 12.97 -31.32
CA LEU A 148 2.95 12.82 -30.31
C LEU A 148 3.28 13.55 -29.01
N HIS A 149 2.52 14.59 -28.70
CA HIS A 149 2.52 15.24 -27.40
C HIS A 149 1.49 14.57 -26.48
N VAL A 150 1.99 13.86 -25.48
CA VAL A 150 1.14 13.13 -24.53
C VAL A 150 1.16 13.84 -23.18
N ALA A 151 0.00 14.04 -22.57
CA ALA A 151 -0.10 14.51 -21.20
C ALA A 151 -0.64 13.40 -20.29
N VAL A 152 -0.17 13.38 -19.04
CA VAL A 152 -0.71 12.51 -17.99
C VAL A 152 -1.12 13.35 -16.82
N VAL A 153 -2.37 13.19 -16.40
CA VAL A 153 -2.87 13.82 -15.19
C VAL A 153 -2.70 12.87 -14.01
N VAL A 154 -1.92 13.32 -13.03
CA VAL A 154 -1.55 12.61 -11.81
C VAL A 154 -2.32 13.22 -10.65
N THR A 155 -3.09 12.39 -9.95
CA THR A 155 -3.87 12.78 -8.76
C THR A 155 -3.30 12.16 -7.48
N GLY A 156 -2.25 11.33 -7.61
CA GLY A 156 -1.67 10.53 -6.54
C GLY A 156 -2.35 9.17 -6.36
N GLU A 157 -3.09 8.70 -7.37
CA GLU A 157 -3.77 7.42 -7.38
C GLU A 157 -2.85 6.24 -7.75
N ASP A 158 -3.27 5.01 -7.37
CA ASP A 158 -2.51 3.77 -7.61
C ASP A 158 -2.23 3.48 -9.09
N ASN A 159 -3.07 4.02 -10.00
CA ASN A 159 -2.99 3.77 -11.44
C ASN A 159 -2.17 4.83 -12.18
N ASP A 160 -1.78 5.93 -11.54
CA ASP A 160 -0.99 6.99 -12.17
C ASP A 160 0.35 6.49 -12.73
N PRO A 161 1.11 5.60 -12.05
CA PRO A 161 2.34 5.07 -12.62
C PRO A 161 2.10 4.24 -13.88
N VAL A 162 0.94 3.56 -13.98
CA VAL A 162 0.58 2.80 -15.18
C VAL A 162 0.28 3.76 -16.33
N ALA A 163 -0.49 4.83 -16.07
CA ALA A 163 -0.76 5.87 -17.06
C ALA A 163 0.54 6.53 -17.56
N VAL A 164 1.45 6.90 -16.64
CA VAL A 164 2.76 7.46 -16.99
C VAL A 164 3.57 6.48 -17.82
N LYS A 165 3.64 5.20 -17.44
CA LYS A 165 4.38 4.17 -18.20
C LYS A 165 3.92 4.09 -19.67
N TYR A 166 2.61 4.06 -19.90
CA TYR A 166 2.05 3.99 -21.25
C TYR A 166 2.24 5.28 -22.04
N ALA A 167 2.05 6.43 -21.40
CA ALA A 167 2.26 7.74 -22.01
C ALA A 167 3.72 7.96 -22.42
N ASP A 168 4.64 7.57 -21.55
CA ASP A 168 6.08 7.66 -21.76
C ASP A 168 6.54 6.81 -22.93
N SER A 169 6.10 5.54 -22.98
CA SER A 169 6.42 4.66 -24.11
C SER A 169 5.91 5.22 -25.44
N LEU A 170 4.71 5.83 -25.44
CA LEU A 170 4.17 6.50 -26.63
C LEU A 170 4.98 7.74 -27.02
N ALA A 171 5.32 8.60 -26.07
CA ALA A 171 6.08 9.81 -26.35
C ALA A 171 7.49 9.49 -26.88
N GLU A 172 8.21 8.53 -26.26
CA GLU A 172 9.55 8.12 -26.70
C GLU A 172 9.54 7.53 -28.10
N GLN A 173 8.59 6.65 -28.41
CA GLN A 173 8.51 5.98 -29.72
C GLN A 173 8.23 6.96 -30.88
N ASN A 174 7.67 8.14 -30.60
CA ASN A 174 7.26 9.11 -31.61
C ASN A 174 8.00 10.45 -31.46
N GLU A 175 9.19 10.44 -30.84
CA GLU A 175 10.06 11.62 -30.66
C GLU A 175 9.32 12.85 -30.07
N GLY A 176 8.33 12.56 -29.24
CA GLY A 176 7.44 13.54 -28.64
C GLY A 176 7.82 13.92 -27.22
N MET A 177 6.98 14.73 -26.58
CA MET A 177 7.16 15.16 -25.19
C MET A 177 6.04 14.61 -24.31
N LEU A 178 6.40 14.16 -23.10
CA LEU A 178 5.45 13.78 -22.08
C LEU A 178 5.27 14.92 -21.08
N THR A 179 4.06 15.45 -20.93
CA THR A 179 3.74 16.40 -19.86
C THR A 179 3.06 15.68 -18.69
N ALA A 180 3.77 15.50 -17.59
CA ALA A 180 3.22 14.93 -16.36
C ALA A 180 2.69 16.06 -15.46
N ILE A 181 1.39 16.07 -15.20
CA ILE A 181 0.68 17.17 -14.54
C ILE A 181 0.09 16.66 -13.23
N TYR A 182 0.54 17.22 -12.09
CA TYR A 182 -0.14 16.98 -10.82
C TYR A 182 -1.24 18.01 -10.61
N VAL A 183 -2.46 17.55 -10.30
CA VAL A 183 -3.58 18.42 -9.92
C VAL A 183 -3.98 18.11 -8.47
N GLY A 184 -3.86 19.11 -7.60
CA GLY A 184 -4.18 18.96 -6.17
C GLY A 184 -4.69 20.26 -5.55
N PRO A 185 -5.26 20.22 -4.34
CA PRO A 185 -5.81 21.40 -3.67
C PRO A 185 -4.70 22.37 -3.22
N ASP A 186 -5.02 23.66 -3.21
CA ASP A 186 -4.17 24.69 -2.59
C ASP A 186 -4.48 24.78 -1.09
N VAL A 187 -3.65 24.15 -0.26
CA VAL A 187 -3.85 24.09 1.20
C VAL A 187 -2.95 25.09 1.92
N ASP A 188 -1.71 25.19 1.46
CA ASP A 188 -0.64 25.97 2.10
C ASP A 188 0.49 26.31 1.12
N GLN A 189 1.47 27.11 1.60
CA GLN A 189 2.63 27.53 0.80
C GLN A 189 3.52 26.37 0.33
N VAL A 190 3.37 25.17 0.89
CA VAL A 190 4.20 23.98 0.58
C VAL A 190 3.49 23.07 -0.43
N SER A 191 2.23 23.36 -0.76
CA SER A 191 1.40 22.58 -1.68
C SER A 191 2.07 22.34 -3.05
N PRO A 192 2.79 23.31 -3.67
CA PRO A 192 3.55 23.06 -4.89
C PRO A 192 4.65 21.99 -4.74
N ASP A 193 5.43 22.07 -3.64
CA ASP A 193 6.53 21.13 -3.37
C ASP A 193 6.02 19.71 -3.13
N VAL A 194 4.86 19.58 -2.46
CA VAL A 194 4.18 18.31 -2.27
C VAL A 194 3.77 17.73 -3.62
N GLY A 195 3.21 18.56 -4.50
CA GLY A 195 2.86 18.17 -5.87
C GLY A 195 4.04 17.64 -6.66
N TYR A 196 5.17 18.36 -6.69
CA TYR A 196 6.38 17.90 -7.39
C TYR A 196 6.92 16.58 -6.82
N ARG A 197 6.89 16.40 -5.50
CA ARG A 197 7.32 15.13 -4.87
C ARG A 197 6.41 13.96 -5.22
N ILE A 198 5.10 14.19 -5.32
CA ILE A 198 4.15 13.16 -5.75
C ILE A 198 4.44 12.80 -7.21
N LEU A 199 4.59 13.81 -8.07
CA LEU A 199 4.88 13.64 -9.47
C LEU A 199 6.18 12.87 -9.70
N ASP A 200 7.28 13.26 -9.04
CA ASP A 200 8.56 12.56 -9.10
C ASP A 200 8.45 11.11 -8.64
N ARG A 201 7.71 10.84 -7.56
CA ARG A 201 7.47 9.47 -7.08
C ARG A 201 6.73 8.63 -8.12
N VAL A 202 5.72 9.20 -8.78
CA VAL A 202 4.91 8.48 -9.78
C VAL A 202 5.74 8.22 -11.03
N VAL A 203 6.50 9.21 -11.52
CA VAL A 203 7.39 9.05 -12.68
C VAL A 203 8.50 8.04 -12.39
N MET A 204 9.16 8.14 -11.23
CA MET A 204 10.16 7.15 -10.80
C MET A 204 9.57 5.74 -10.64
N ALA A 205 8.32 5.60 -10.19
CA ALA A 205 7.66 4.31 -10.09
C ALA A 205 7.33 3.71 -11.47
N ALA A 206 7.13 4.54 -12.49
CA ALA A 206 6.82 4.13 -13.85
C ALA A 206 8.08 3.74 -14.65
N ARG A 207 9.14 4.56 -14.60
CA ARG A 207 10.38 4.40 -15.39
C ARG A 207 11.61 3.95 -14.60
N GLY A 208 11.72 4.36 -13.35
CA GLY A 208 12.94 4.25 -12.54
C GLY A 208 13.84 5.49 -12.54
N ASP A 209 13.63 6.42 -13.47
CA ASP A 209 14.27 7.75 -13.53
C ASP A 209 13.22 8.84 -13.80
N LEU A 210 13.64 10.10 -13.94
CA LEU A 210 12.74 11.23 -14.20
C LEU A 210 12.53 11.54 -15.69
N GLY A 211 13.30 10.94 -16.60
CA GLY A 211 13.23 11.18 -18.05
C GLY A 211 13.61 12.61 -18.50
N ALA A 212 14.35 12.75 -19.59
CA ALA A 212 14.72 14.07 -20.11
C ALA A 212 13.59 14.74 -20.91
N HIS A 213 12.73 13.95 -21.55
CA HIS A 213 11.56 14.36 -22.34
C HIS A 213 10.27 14.47 -21.51
N ILE A 214 10.36 14.36 -20.17
CA ILE A 214 9.21 14.48 -19.26
C ILE A 214 9.16 15.88 -18.65
N GLN A 215 8.25 16.70 -19.17
CA GLN A 215 7.95 17.99 -18.57
C GLN A 215 7.03 17.80 -17.37
N ARG A 216 7.48 18.27 -16.21
CA ARG A 216 6.75 18.16 -14.93
C ARG A 216 6.05 19.48 -14.63
N ARG A 217 4.76 19.42 -14.34
CA ARG A 217 3.95 20.61 -13.99
C ARG A 217 3.07 20.31 -12.78
N VAL A 218 2.96 21.28 -11.88
CA VAL A 218 2.05 21.24 -10.73
C VAL A 218 1.01 22.32 -10.90
N VAL A 219 -0.26 21.95 -10.77
CA VAL A 219 -1.42 22.83 -10.86
C VAL A 219 -2.20 22.70 -9.57
N LEU A 220 -2.47 23.83 -8.92
CA LEU A 220 -3.24 23.87 -7.68
C LEU A 220 -4.66 24.30 -8.00
N ALA A 221 -5.63 23.41 -7.79
CA ALA A 221 -7.03 23.65 -8.10
C ALA A 221 -7.95 22.87 -7.15
N ASP A 222 -9.10 23.46 -6.83
CA ASP A 222 -10.12 22.85 -5.97
C ASP A 222 -10.80 21.62 -6.59
N SER A 223 -10.63 21.42 -7.91
CA SER A 223 -11.15 20.25 -8.62
C SER A 223 -10.27 19.86 -9.80
N LEU A 224 -10.33 18.58 -10.17
CA LEU A 224 -9.63 18.03 -11.33
C LEU A 224 -9.98 18.77 -12.63
N ILE A 225 -11.27 19.05 -12.84
CA ILE A 225 -11.76 19.73 -14.05
C ILE A 225 -11.22 21.16 -14.11
N ALA A 226 -11.26 21.89 -12.99
CA ALA A 226 -10.71 23.24 -12.91
C ALA A 226 -9.20 23.27 -13.21
N GLY A 227 -8.44 22.31 -12.67
CA GLY A 227 -7.00 22.22 -12.95
C GLY A 227 -6.68 21.87 -14.41
N ILE A 228 -7.52 21.06 -15.07
CA ILE A 228 -7.38 20.75 -16.50
C ILE A 228 -7.63 21.99 -17.36
N HIS A 229 -8.60 22.85 -17.01
CA HIS A 229 -8.88 24.08 -17.77
C HIS A 229 -7.75 25.11 -17.72
N GLU A 230 -6.87 25.06 -16.73
CA GLU A 230 -5.70 25.93 -16.63
C GLU A 230 -4.57 25.51 -17.58
N PHE A 231 -4.70 24.33 -18.19
CA PHE A 231 -3.72 23.78 -19.11
C PHE A 231 -4.11 24.03 -20.57
N ASP A 232 -3.12 24.43 -21.36
CA ASP A 232 -3.26 24.59 -22.80
C ASP A 232 -3.21 23.22 -23.48
N VAL A 233 -4.39 22.69 -23.82
CA VAL A 233 -4.54 21.41 -24.52
C VAL A 233 -4.38 21.52 -26.03
N SER A 234 -4.18 22.72 -26.59
CA SER A 234 -4.16 22.92 -28.04
C SER A 234 -3.01 22.18 -28.75
N ASN A 235 -1.94 21.87 -28.02
CA ASN A 235 -0.78 21.13 -28.53
C ASN A 235 -0.60 19.78 -27.81
N THR A 236 -1.71 19.15 -27.39
CA THR A 236 -1.71 17.81 -26.79
C THR A 236 -2.57 16.90 -27.65
N ASP A 237 -2.04 15.74 -28.03
CA ASP A 237 -2.75 14.77 -28.86
C ASP A 237 -3.49 13.72 -28.02
N LEU A 238 -2.95 13.41 -26.83
CA LEU A 238 -3.52 12.44 -25.90
C LEU A 238 -3.36 12.88 -24.45
N ILE A 239 -4.45 12.82 -23.69
CA ILE A 239 -4.44 12.99 -22.24
C ILE A 239 -4.82 11.66 -21.58
N LEU A 240 -3.90 11.14 -20.77
CA LEU A 240 -4.10 9.91 -20.00
C LEU A 240 -4.37 10.21 -18.52
N PHE A 241 -5.36 9.52 -17.97
CA PHE A 241 -5.73 9.57 -16.57
C PHE A 241 -5.52 8.20 -15.92
N GLY A 242 -4.79 8.14 -14.81
CA GLY A 242 -4.82 6.99 -13.93
C GLY A 242 -6.10 7.02 -13.10
N SER A 243 -7.02 6.08 -13.30
CA SER A 243 -8.21 6.02 -12.43
C SER A 243 -8.66 4.60 -12.16
N ARG A 244 -9.12 4.36 -10.93
CA ARG A 244 -9.66 3.07 -10.51
C ARG A 244 -11.17 2.93 -10.70
N TRP A 245 -11.89 4.03 -10.89
CA TRP A 245 -13.35 4.06 -10.89
C TRP A 245 -13.90 4.62 -12.21
N GLN A 246 -14.75 3.84 -12.87
CA GLN A 246 -15.39 4.25 -14.12
C GLN A 246 -16.31 5.47 -13.96
N ARG A 247 -16.77 5.83 -12.75
CA ARG A 247 -17.55 7.07 -12.54
C ARG A 247 -16.72 8.30 -12.83
N ASP A 248 -15.45 8.27 -12.45
CA ASP A 248 -14.50 9.34 -12.74
C ASP A 248 -14.06 9.25 -14.21
N ALA A 249 -13.85 8.04 -14.73
CA ALA A 249 -13.59 7.82 -16.14
C ALA A 249 -14.70 8.39 -17.04
N ARG A 250 -15.96 8.14 -16.71
CA ARG A 250 -17.13 8.62 -17.45
C ARG A 250 -17.28 10.14 -17.30
N ARG A 251 -17.05 10.71 -16.13
CA ARG A 251 -17.03 12.18 -15.97
C ARG A 251 -15.95 12.86 -16.82
N ILE A 252 -14.80 12.20 -16.93
CA ILE A 252 -13.68 12.62 -17.79
C ILE A 252 -14.06 12.42 -19.27
N LEU A 253 -14.75 11.34 -19.64
CA LEU A 253 -15.07 10.98 -21.03
C LEU A 253 -16.40 11.56 -21.56
N ASP A 254 -17.33 12.03 -20.73
CA ASP A 254 -18.68 12.51 -21.13
C ASP A 254 -18.69 13.98 -21.65
N GLY A 255 -17.54 14.51 -22.08
CA GLY A 255 -17.50 15.55 -23.11
C GLY A 255 -17.48 17.03 -22.71
N ASN A 256 -17.40 17.37 -21.42
CA ASN A 256 -17.27 18.78 -20.99
C ASN A 256 -15.91 19.14 -20.36
N LEU A 257 -14.86 18.34 -20.61
CA LEU A 257 -13.51 18.68 -20.15
C LEU A 257 -12.91 19.89 -20.84
N PHE A 258 -13.32 20.18 -22.09
CA PHE A 258 -12.74 21.24 -22.91
C PHE A 258 -13.83 22.10 -23.56
N PRO A 259 -14.62 22.86 -22.76
CA PRO A 259 -15.73 23.66 -23.27
C PRO A 259 -15.28 24.81 -24.17
N SER A 260 -13.98 25.15 -24.16
CA SER A 260 -13.38 26.24 -24.91
C SER A 260 -12.50 25.79 -26.08
N ALA A 261 -12.32 24.48 -26.30
CA ALA A 261 -11.52 23.95 -27.41
C ALA A 261 -12.37 23.85 -28.68
N SER A 262 -11.76 24.15 -29.84
CA SER A 262 -12.38 23.87 -31.13
C SER A 262 -12.47 22.35 -31.36
N PRO A 263 -13.51 21.84 -32.06
CA PRO A 263 -13.67 20.39 -32.30
C PRO A 263 -12.45 19.72 -32.95
N GLU A 264 -11.68 20.48 -33.74
CA GLU A 264 -10.47 20.01 -34.43
C GLU A 264 -9.22 19.97 -33.55
N THR A 265 -9.26 20.55 -32.34
CA THR A 265 -8.11 20.64 -31.42
C THR A 265 -8.39 19.93 -30.09
N VAL A 266 -9.37 19.04 -30.05
CA VAL A 266 -9.67 18.27 -28.84
C VAL A 266 -8.72 17.07 -28.79
N PRO A 267 -7.90 16.92 -27.72
CA PRO A 267 -7.04 15.75 -27.55
C PRO A 267 -7.88 14.48 -27.42
N ALA A 268 -7.31 13.35 -27.84
CA ALA A 268 -7.80 12.05 -27.40
C ALA A 268 -7.74 11.97 -25.86
N VAL A 269 -8.75 11.38 -25.25
CA VAL A 269 -8.83 11.23 -23.79
C VAL A 269 -8.87 9.77 -23.44
N GLY A 270 -7.87 9.32 -22.66
CA GLY A 270 -7.74 7.95 -22.21
C GLY A 270 -7.78 7.83 -20.70
N VAL A 271 -8.46 6.81 -20.18
CA VAL A 271 -8.46 6.47 -18.76
C VAL A 271 -7.89 5.07 -18.58
N ILE A 272 -6.71 4.98 -17.97
CA ILE A 272 -5.95 3.76 -17.78
C ILE A 272 -6.16 3.19 -16.39
N ARG A 273 -6.20 1.86 -16.35
CA ARG A 273 -6.21 1.09 -15.13
C ARG A 273 -5.28 -0.13 -15.26
N GLY A 274 -4.42 -0.31 -14.26
CA GLY A 274 -3.52 -1.45 -14.20
C GLY A 274 -4.23 -2.79 -13.99
N GLY A 275 -3.73 -3.83 -14.64
CA GLY A 275 -4.11 -5.22 -14.43
C GLY A 275 -3.74 -5.69 -13.03
N LEU A 276 -4.54 -6.59 -12.45
CA LEU A 276 -4.30 -7.13 -11.11
C LEU A 276 -3.57 -8.48 -11.22
N PRO A 277 -2.25 -8.57 -10.93
CA PRO A 277 -1.58 -9.87 -10.86
C PRO A 277 -2.24 -10.77 -9.80
N LEU A 278 -2.57 -12.01 -10.20
CA LEU A 278 -3.36 -12.98 -9.43
C LEU A 278 -2.82 -13.23 -8.00
N GLY A 279 -1.50 -13.34 -7.83
CA GLY A 279 -0.86 -13.71 -6.56
C GLY A 279 -0.82 -12.60 -5.50
N GLY A 280 -0.98 -11.33 -5.88
CA GLY A 280 -0.90 -10.19 -4.95
C GLY A 280 -2.23 -9.79 -4.30
N ARG A 281 -3.36 -10.40 -4.72
CA ARG A 281 -4.71 -9.89 -4.41
C ARG A 281 -5.04 -9.88 -2.92
N LEU A 282 -4.65 -10.91 -2.17
CA LEU A 282 -4.92 -10.97 -0.72
C LEU A 282 -4.07 -9.97 0.06
N LEU A 283 -2.76 -9.96 -0.21
CA LEU A 283 -1.81 -9.08 0.48
C LEU A 283 -2.07 -7.60 0.15
N MET A 284 -2.40 -7.29 -1.11
CA MET A 284 -2.81 -5.95 -1.51
C MET A 284 -4.21 -5.58 -1.01
N ARG A 285 -5.15 -6.53 -0.83
CA ARG A 285 -6.45 -6.24 -0.19
C ARG A 285 -6.27 -5.94 1.28
N LEU A 286 -5.46 -6.71 1.99
CA LEU A 286 -5.08 -6.44 3.38
C LEU A 286 -4.35 -5.10 3.50
N ARG A 287 -3.32 -4.85 2.68
CA ARG A 287 -2.59 -3.58 2.68
C ARG A 287 -3.49 -2.39 2.34
N ARG A 288 -4.37 -2.51 1.35
CA ARG A 288 -5.34 -1.47 0.99
C ARG A 288 -6.42 -1.28 2.05
N PHE A 289 -6.88 -2.35 2.69
CA PHE A 289 -7.83 -2.28 3.79
C PHE A 289 -7.23 -1.53 4.98
N VAL A 290 -5.99 -1.87 5.35
CA VAL A 290 -5.23 -1.22 6.41
C VAL A 290 -4.97 0.25 6.06
N GLN A 291 -4.46 0.58 4.87
CA GLN A 291 -4.20 1.98 4.50
C GLN A 291 -5.47 2.84 4.43
N ARG A 292 -6.62 2.23 4.11
CA ARG A 292 -7.90 2.95 4.03
C ARG A 292 -8.54 3.18 5.40
N HIS A 293 -8.28 2.31 6.37
CA HIS A 293 -8.87 2.41 7.72
C HIS A 293 -7.89 2.95 8.78
N VAL A 294 -6.58 2.91 8.53
CA VAL A 294 -5.55 3.41 9.46
C VAL A 294 -5.01 4.74 8.93
N PRO A 295 -5.38 5.88 9.57
CA PRO A 295 -4.83 7.19 9.25
C PRO A 295 -3.31 7.16 9.34
N GLN A 296 -2.65 7.62 8.29
CA GLN A 296 -1.18 7.69 8.24
C GLN A 296 -0.70 8.85 9.13
N LEU A 297 0.47 8.69 9.76
CA LEU A 297 1.08 9.78 10.53
C LEU A 297 1.62 10.84 9.58
N ASP A 298 1.23 12.08 9.80
CA ASP A 298 1.84 13.24 9.15
C ASP A 298 3.26 13.51 9.69
N ARG A 299 4.06 14.29 8.97
CA ARG A 299 5.48 14.51 9.26
C ARG A 299 5.71 15.09 10.67
N GLU A 300 4.93 16.08 11.08
CA GLU A 300 5.06 16.70 12.41
C GLU A 300 4.77 15.70 13.55
N HIS A 301 3.74 14.87 13.37
CA HIS A 301 3.39 13.81 14.31
C HIS A 301 4.49 12.73 14.40
N ARG A 302 5.18 12.42 13.28
CA ARG A 302 6.32 11.48 13.30
C ARG A 302 7.51 12.04 14.07
N VAL A 303 7.85 13.32 13.85
CA VAL A 303 8.97 13.96 14.54
C VAL A 303 8.71 14.01 16.04
N SER A 304 7.52 14.48 16.44
CA SER A 304 7.15 14.55 17.86
C SER A 304 7.04 13.17 18.52
N LEU A 305 6.62 12.13 17.79
CA LEU A 305 6.63 10.74 18.28
C LEU A 305 8.06 10.26 18.57
N VAL A 306 8.98 10.45 17.61
CA VAL A 306 10.39 10.03 17.75
C VAL A 306 11.04 10.77 18.92
N GLU A 307 10.83 12.08 19.02
CA GLU A 307 11.36 12.91 20.09
C GLU A 307 10.86 12.47 21.47
N ARG A 308 9.54 12.26 21.64
CA ARG A 308 8.96 11.76 22.90
C ARG A 308 9.51 10.39 23.28
N ILE A 309 9.64 9.49 22.31
CA ILE A 309 10.17 8.15 22.59
C ILE A 309 11.65 8.26 22.98
N GLN A 310 12.45 9.08 22.31
CA GLN A 310 13.87 9.23 22.62
C GLN A 310 14.10 9.88 23.98
N SER A 311 13.37 10.95 24.32
CA SER A 311 13.51 11.64 25.61
C SER A 311 13.08 10.75 26.78
N ASN A 312 11.93 10.09 26.67
CA ASN A 312 11.38 9.23 27.74
C ASN A 312 11.99 7.82 27.78
N SER A 313 12.89 7.47 26.84
CA SER A 313 13.63 6.19 26.87
C SER A 313 15.05 6.35 27.42
N ALA A 314 15.45 7.57 27.79
CA ALA A 314 16.76 7.84 28.35
C ALA A 314 16.87 7.23 29.75
N TRP A 315 18.08 6.73 30.08
CA TRP A 315 18.41 6.30 31.43
C TRP A 315 18.81 7.52 32.25
N ASP A 316 17.81 8.26 32.75
CA ASP A 316 17.97 9.46 33.57
C ASP A 316 17.58 9.19 35.04
N PHE A 317 17.74 10.22 35.88
CA PHE A 317 17.43 10.11 37.31
C PHE A 317 15.95 9.80 37.56
N ASP A 318 15.05 10.45 36.81
CA ASP A 318 13.61 10.27 36.95
C ASP A 318 13.18 8.85 36.60
N PHE A 319 13.72 8.29 35.50
CA PHE A 319 13.49 6.90 35.11
C PHE A 319 13.90 5.94 36.23
N ILE A 320 15.11 6.11 36.79
CA ILE A 320 15.63 5.25 37.85
C ILE A 320 14.79 5.39 39.13
N ALA A 321 14.47 6.63 39.53
CA ALA A 321 13.69 6.89 40.73
C ALA A 321 12.29 6.27 40.64
N LEU A 322 11.57 6.50 39.54
CA LEU A 322 10.24 5.93 39.30
C LEU A 322 10.29 4.40 39.22
N LEU A 323 11.31 3.83 38.58
CA LEU A 323 11.48 2.38 38.51
C LEU A 323 11.74 1.76 39.89
N CYS A 324 12.62 2.36 40.69
CA CYS A 324 12.90 1.90 42.05
C CYS A 324 11.63 1.95 42.92
N LEU A 325 10.93 3.09 42.91
CA LEU A 325 9.70 3.28 43.67
C LEU A 325 8.59 2.30 43.21
N SER A 326 8.38 2.17 41.90
CA SER A 326 7.43 1.21 41.33
C SER A 326 7.78 -0.23 41.74
N THR A 327 9.05 -0.62 41.68
CA THR A 327 9.47 -1.97 42.05
C THR A 327 9.27 -2.24 43.56
N LEU A 328 9.54 -1.25 44.42
CA LEU A 328 9.27 -1.36 45.85
C LEU A 328 7.77 -1.54 46.13
N ILE A 329 6.93 -0.72 45.51
CA ILE A 329 5.46 -0.82 45.65
C ILE A 329 4.97 -2.18 45.12
N ALA A 330 5.47 -2.63 43.97
CA ALA A 330 5.14 -3.92 43.39
C ALA A 330 5.55 -5.06 44.33
N GLY A 331 6.79 -5.07 44.81
CA GLY A 331 7.31 -6.09 45.72
C GLY A 331 6.52 -6.15 47.03
N LEU A 332 6.20 -5.01 47.64
CA LEU A 332 5.35 -4.95 48.82
C LEU A 332 3.92 -5.44 48.54
N GLY A 333 3.35 -5.09 47.37
CA GLY A 333 2.06 -5.58 46.93
C GLY A 333 2.03 -7.10 46.76
N LEU A 334 3.08 -7.68 46.17
CA LEU A 334 3.25 -9.12 46.01
C LEU A 334 3.35 -9.82 47.38
N ILE A 335 4.19 -9.31 48.28
CA ILE A 335 4.37 -9.83 49.64
C ILE A 335 3.07 -9.75 50.45
N ARG A 336 2.28 -8.68 50.27
CA ARG A 336 0.99 -8.49 50.93
C ARG A 336 -0.18 -9.17 50.22
N ASN A 337 0.09 -9.92 49.14
CA ASN A 337 -0.91 -10.57 48.29
C ASN A 337 -2.05 -9.62 47.84
N SER A 338 -1.68 -8.41 47.40
CA SER A 338 -2.60 -7.33 47.07
C SER A 338 -2.51 -6.92 45.59
N ALA A 339 -3.40 -7.48 44.77
CA ALA A 339 -3.49 -7.18 43.34
C ALA A 339 -3.65 -5.67 43.05
N SER A 340 -4.41 -4.94 43.87
CA SER A 340 -4.64 -3.50 43.67
C SER A 340 -3.36 -2.67 43.84
N VAL A 341 -2.52 -3.00 44.82
CA VAL A 341 -1.22 -2.35 45.01
C VAL A 341 -0.27 -2.69 43.87
N VAL A 342 -0.28 -3.95 43.41
CA VAL A 342 0.51 -4.41 42.26
C VAL A 342 0.11 -3.65 40.98
N ILE A 343 -1.19 -3.47 40.71
CA ILE A 343 -1.69 -2.67 39.59
C ILE A 343 -1.27 -1.20 39.73
N GLY A 344 -1.36 -0.64 40.94
CA GLY A 344 -0.90 0.72 41.23
C GLY A 344 0.58 0.93 40.92
N ALA A 345 1.42 -0.06 41.23
CA ALA A 345 2.85 -0.01 40.90
C ALA A 345 3.11 0.04 39.39
N MET A 346 2.32 -0.69 38.58
CA MET A 346 2.46 -0.71 37.12
C MET A 346 2.20 0.66 36.48
N LEU A 347 1.36 1.51 37.08
CA LEU A 347 1.07 2.87 36.59
C LEU A 347 2.26 3.83 36.72
N VAL A 348 3.16 3.57 37.68
CA VAL A 348 4.31 4.42 37.98
C VAL A 348 5.51 4.10 37.10
N ALA A 349 5.60 2.86 36.60
CA ALA A 349 6.78 2.34 35.93
C ALA A 349 7.01 2.95 34.53
N PRO A 350 8.21 3.48 34.23
CA PRO A 350 8.51 4.10 32.93
C PRO A 350 8.98 3.09 31.85
N LEU A 351 8.94 1.78 32.13
CA LEU A 351 9.55 0.73 31.27
C LEU A 351 8.90 0.56 29.89
N MET A 352 7.65 0.98 29.71
CA MET A 352 6.96 0.83 28.43
C MET A 352 7.62 1.64 27.30
N THR A 353 8.07 2.86 27.58
CA THR A 353 8.58 3.76 26.54
C THR A 353 9.87 3.25 25.90
N PRO A 354 10.89 2.78 26.65
CA PRO A 354 12.05 2.11 26.06
C PRO A 354 11.69 0.92 25.17
N ILE A 355 10.73 0.09 25.57
CA ILE A 355 10.34 -1.11 24.79
C ILE A 355 9.67 -0.70 23.47
N VAL A 356 8.76 0.29 23.51
CA VAL A 356 8.17 0.86 22.29
C VAL A 356 9.25 1.51 21.42
N GLY A 357 10.26 2.14 22.03
CA GLY A 357 11.41 2.72 21.33
C GLY A 357 12.26 1.68 20.60
N ALA A 358 12.43 0.48 21.16
CA ALA A 358 13.07 -0.63 20.45
C ALA A 358 12.25 -1.06 19.22
N GLY A 359 10.92 -1.12 19.33
CA GLY A 359 10.02 -1.40 18.20
C GLY A 359 10.03 -0.31 17.13
N LEU A 360 10.09 0.97 17.52
CA LEU A 360 10.27 2.09 16.60
C LEU A 360 11.62 2.02 15.88
N GLY A 361 12.68 1.72 16.62
CA GLY A 361 14.02 1.52 16.06
C GLY A 361 14.04 0.38 15.05
N LEU A 362 13.32 -0.71 15.32
CA LEU A 362 13.17 -1.82 14.37
C LEU A 362 12.34 -1.42 13.14
N ALA A 363 11.20 -0.76 13.33
CA ALA A 363 10.34 -0.31 12.23
C ALA A 363 11.06 0.65 11.27
N HIS A 364 11.87 1.56 11.82
CA HIS A 364 12.63 2.56 11.07
C HIS A 364 14.01 2.07 10.59
N GLY A 365 14.51 0.93 11.10
CA GLY A 365 15.84 0.42 10.79
C GLY A 365 16.99 1.20 11.46
N ASN A 366 16.74 1.83 12.61
CA ASN A 366 17.72 2.59 13.38
C ASN A 366 18.35 1.73 14.49
N VAL A 367 19.50 1.11 14.17
CA VAL A 367 20.23 0.23 15.11
C VAL A 367 20.66 0.96 16.38
N ARG A 368 21.01 2.24 16.30
CA ARG A 368 21.43 3.04 17.47
C ARG A 368 20.28 3.19 18.46
N LEU A 369 19.07 3.43 17.97
CA LEU A 369 17.87 3.53 18.79
C LEU A 369 17.54 2.18 19.46
N ILE A 370 17.59 1.08 18.71
CA ILE A 370 17.36 -0.27 19.27
C ILE A 370 18.36 -0.57 20.39
N LYS A 371 19.66 -0.32 20.15
CA LYS A 371 20.71 -0.59 21.14
C LYS A 371 20.52 0.26 22.40
N SER A 372 20.22 1.54 22.24
CA SER A 372 19.98 2.44 23.38
C SER A 372 18.77 1.99 24.19
N ALA A 373 17.64 1.70 23.52
CA ALA A 373 16.42 1.23 24.14
C ALA A 373 16.63 -0.08 24.92
N LEU A 374 17.29 -1.07 24.28
CA LEU A 374 17.54 -2.36 24.91
C LEU A 374 18.51 -2.25 26.10
N GLN A 375 19.48 -1.33 26.05
CA GLN A 375 20.35 -1.03 27.19
C GLN A 375 19.57 -0.43 28.36
N THR A 376 18.65 0.50 28.11
CA THR A 376 17.76 1.05 29.16
C THR A 376 16.90 -0.06 29.78
N VAL A 377 16.30 -0.92 28.95
CA VAL A 377 15.48 -2.06 29.43
C VAL A 377 16.32 -3.03 30.26
N LEU A 378 17.53 -3.38 29.82
CA LEU A 378 18.40 -4.32 30.53
C LEU A 378 18.89 -3.78 31.88
N ARG A 379 19.23 -2.49 31.94
CA ARG A 379 19.56 -1.83 33.21
C ARG A 379 18.34 -1.77 34.13
N GLY A 380 17.17 -1.51 33.57
CA GLY A 380 15.92 -1.47 34.34
C GLY A 380 15.55 -2.83 34.90
N PHE A 381 15.69 -3.88 34.09
CA PHE A 381 15.62 -5.28 34.51
C PHE A 381 16.54 -5.53 35.71
N ALA A 382 17.83 -5.21 35.59
CA ALA A 382 18.80 -5.47 36.65
C ALA A 382 18.44 -4.75 37.95
N THR A 383 18.05 -3.47 37.88
CA THR A 383 17.62 -2.69 39.04
C THR A 383 16.40 -3.31 39.72
N ALA A 384 15.34 -3.60 38.97
CA ALA A 384 14.11 -4.13 39.52
C ALA A 384 14.29 -5.54 40.11
N PHE A 385 15.08 -6.37 39.43
CA PHE A 385 15.42 -7.72 39.87
C PHE A 385 16.21 -7.71 41.19
N VAL A 386 17.24 -6.85 41.30
CA VAL A 386 18.03 -6.70 42.53
C VAL A 386 17.16 -6.20 43.69
N ILE A 387 16.28 -5.23 43.45
CA ILE A 387 15.33 -4.76 44.48
C ILE A 387 14.42 -5.90 44.93
N GLY A 388 13.92 -6.72 44.01
CA GLY A 388 13.12 -7.90 44.35
C GLY A 388 13.88 -8.88 45.25
N ILE A 389 15.14 -9.19 44.92
CA ILE A 389 15.99 -10.05 45.77
C ILE A 389 16.17 -9.44 47.16
N VAL A 390 16.52 -8.15 47.23
CA VAL A 390 16.74 -7.46 48.51
C VAL A 390 15.47 -7.49 49.37
N LEU A 391 14.31 -7.21 48.78
CA LEU A 391 13.03 -7.29 49.50
C LEU A 391 12.76 -8.69 50.03
N GLY A 392 12.92 -9.71 49.19
CA GLY A 392 12.67 -11.10 49.60
C GLY A 392 13.62 -11.57 50.70
N LEU A 393 14.91 -11.17 50.66
CA LEU A 393 15.86 -11.45 51.73
C LEU A 393 15.51 -10.73 53.04
N LEU A 394 15.06 -9.48 52.97
CA LEU A 394 14.75 -8.67 54.16
C LEU A 394 13.46 -9.10 54.84
N THR A 395 12.43 -9.48 54.08
CA THR A 395 11.12 -9.83 54.64
C THR A 395 10.93 -11.32 54.82
N SER A 396 11.67 -12.17 54.10
CA SER A 396 11.50 -13.63 54.05
C SER A 396 10.02 -14.03 53.93
N PRO A 397 9.31 -13.56 52.88
CA PRO A 397 7.87 -13.71 52.79
C PRO A 397 7.48 -15.17 52.49
N GLU A 398 6.28 -15.57 52.93
CA GLU A 398 5.66 -16.80 52.42
C GLU A 398 5.31 -16.64 50.94
N MET A 399 5.23 -17.75 50.21
CA MET A 399 4.83 -17.73 48.81
C MET A 399 3.35 -17.33 48.71
N THR A 400 3.08 -16.17 48.13
CA THR A 400 1.72 -15.65 47.96
C THR A 400 1.17 -16.02 46.59
N SER A 401 -0.16 -16.10 46.46
CA SER A 401 -0.81 -16.35 45.17
C SER A 401 -0.45 -15.33 44.09
N GLU A 402 -0.19 -14.07 44.48
CA GLU A 402 0.28 -13.03 43.55
C GLU A 402 1.71 -13.28 43.05
N ILE A 403 2.59 -13.94 43.82
CA ILE A 403 3.93 -14.31 43.35
C ILE A 403 3.84 -15.55 42.44
N GLU A 404 3.10 -16.57 42.85
CA GLU A 404 2.93 -17.82 42.10
C GLU A 404 2.31 -17.59 40.72
N SER A 405 1.28 -16.76 40.65
CA SER A 405 0.58 -16.44 39.39
C SER A 405 1.47 -15.74 38.36
N ARG A 406 2.58 -15.11 38.77
CA ARG A 406 3.57 -14.55 37.84
C ARG A 406 4.62 -15.57 37.42
N GLY A 407 4.80 -16.64 38.19
CA GLY A 407 5.71 -17.75 37.89
C GLY A 407 5.16 -18.79 36.91
N ALA A 408 3.90 -18.69 36.51
CA ALA A 408 3.25 -19.61 35.57
C ALA A 408 2.71 -18.84 34.34
N PRO A 409 3.58 -18.42 33.40
CA PRO A 409 3.16 -17.74 32.19
C PRO A 409 2.19 -18.59 31.36
N THR A 410 1.28 -17.94 30.64
CA THR A 410 0.34 -18.58 29.73
C THR A 410 0.43 -18.03 28.32
N PHE A 411 -0.13 -18.75 27.34
CA PHE A 411 -0.26 -18.24 25.98
C PHE A 411 -1.10 -16.95 25.91
N LEU A 412 -2.08 -16.79 26.79
CA LEU A 412 -2.93 -15.61 26.82
C LEU A 412 -2.14 -14.36 27.21
N ASP A 413 -1.17 -14.47 28.12
CA ASP A 413 -0.31 -13.35 28.51
C ASP A 413 0.47 -12.80 27.31
N LEU A 414 0.92 -13.68 26.41
CA LEU A 414 1.59 -13.28 25.18
C LEU A 414 0.65 -12.50 24.25
N VAL A 415 -0.57 -13.00 24.04
CA VAL A 415 -1.56 -12.32 23.20
C VAL A 415 -1.88 -10.94 23.76
N VAL A 416 -2.06 -10.84 25.08
CA VAL A 416 -2.26 -9.56 25.76
C VAL A 416 -1.06 -8.64 25.56
N ALA A 417 0.16 -9.12 25.72
CA ALA A 417 1.37 -8.31 25.50
C ALA A 417 1.52 -7.83 24.04
N LEU A 418 1.19 -8.68 23.05
CA LEU A 418 1.20 -8.32 21.63
C LEU A 418 0.19 -7.20 21.35
N VAL A 419 -1.05 -7.36 21.83
CA VAL A 419 -2.11 -6.35 21.67
C VAL A 419 -1.76 -5.06 22.42
N SER A 420 -1.15 -5.16 23.60
CA SER A 420 -0.63 -4.01 24.35
C SER A 420 0.45 -3.27 23.56
N GLY A 421 1.35 -3.98 22.88
CA GLY A 421 2.32 -3.34 21.98
C GLY A 421 1.65 -2.60 20.83
N VAL A 422 0.62 -3.19 20.22
CA VAL A 422 -0.17 -2.53 19.18
C VAL A 422 -0.83 -1.26 19.71
N ALA A 423 -1.49 -1.35 20.86
CA ALA A 423 -2.19 -0.24 21.51
C ALA A 423 -1.22 0.87 21.95
N ALA A 424 -0.07 0.53 22.52
CA ALA A 424 0.95 1.47 22.97
C ALA A 424 1.50 2.30 21.81
N ALA A 425 1.89 1.64 20.71
CA ALA A 425 2.38 2.33 19.51
C ALA A 425 1.30 3.23 18.88
N TYR A 426 0.04 2.77 18.85
CA TYR A 426 -1.07 3.54 18.31
C TYR A 426 -1.38 4.78 19.17
N ALA A 427 -1.37 4.64 20.49
CA ALA A 427 -1.57 5.72 21.44
C ALA A 427 -0.42 6.72 21.41
N LEU A 428 0.84 6.27 21.41
CA LEU A 428 2.02 7.14 21.33
C LEU A 428 2.08 7.94 20.03
N GLY A 429 1.63 7.35 18.92
CA GLY A 429 1.54 8.05 17.64
C GLY A 429 0.57 9.22 17.64
N ARG A 430 -0.33 9.32 18.63
CA ARG A 430 -1.39 10.33 18.64
C ARG A 430 -1.38 11.12 19.96
N PRO A 431 -1.08 12.43 19.92
CA PRO A 431 -1.04 13.26 21.13
C PRO A 431 -2.30 13.16 22.00
N ASN A 432 -3.47 13.05 21.37
CA ASN A 432 -4.77 12.99 22.06
C ASN A 432 -5.04 11.65 22.79
N LEU A 433 -4.24 10.61 22.54
CA LEU A 433 -4.42 9.28 23.12
C LEU A 433 -3.38 8.91 24.17
N LEU A 434 -2.47 9.84 24.52
CA LEU A 434 -1.41 9.59 25.50
C LEU A 434 -1.96 9.24 26.89
N SER A 435 -3.17 9.70 27.23
CA SER A 435 -3.86 9.34 28.48
C SER A 435 -4.25 7.86 28.59
N ALA A 436 -4.26 7.11 27.48
CA ALA A 436 -4.55 5.68 27.48
C ALA A 436 -3.32 4.81 27.81
N LEU A 437 -2.11 5.36 27.74
CA LEU A 437 -0.86 4.61 27.95
C LEU A 437 -0.74 3.91 29.31
N PRO A 438 -1.18 4.51 30.43
CA PRO A 438 -1.10 3.83 31.73
C PRO A 438 -1.93 2.54 31.76
N GLY A 439 -3.10 2.52 31.11
CA GLY A 439 -3.92 1.31 30.99
C GLY A 439 -3.25 0.20 30.16
N VAL A 440 -2.54 0.57 29.10
CA VAL A 440 -1.77 -0.37 28.28
C VAL A 440 -0.56 -0.93 29.04
N ALA A 441 0.09 -0.09 29.87
CA ALA A 441 1.19 -0.50 30.72
C ALA A 441 0.77 -1.54 31.78
N ILE A 442 -0.43 -1.37 32.37
CA ILE A 442 -1.02 -2.34 33.30
C ILE A 442 -1.22 -3.69 32.60
N ALA A 443 -1.82 -3.69 31.41
CA ALA A 443 -2.10 -4.92 30.68
C ALA A 443 -0.83 -5.70 30.29
N ALA A 444 0.28 -5.00 30.04
CA ALA A 444 1.57 -5.61 29.72
C ALA A 444 2.32 -6.23 30.92
N ALA A 445 1.90 -5.91 32.15
CA ALA A 445 2.38 -6.48 33.41
C ALA A 445 3.92 -6.64 33.51
N LEU A 446 4.71 -5.59 33.26
CA LEU A 446 6.17 -5.71 33.13
C LEU A 446 6.94 -5.72 34.46
N VAL A 447 6.62 -4.83 35.40
CA VAL A 447 7.39 -4.69 36.67
C VAL A 447 7.12 -5.82 37.66
N PRO A 448 5.87 -6.26 37.88
CA PRO A 448 5.61 -7.29 38.89
C PRO A 448 6.29 -8.63 38.63
N PRO A 449 6.39 -9.15 37.39
CA PRO A 449 7.18 -10.36 37.12
C PRO A 449 8.67 -10.19 37.45
N LEU A 450 9.24 -8.99 37.28
CA LEU A 450 10.63 -8.73 37.68
C LEU A 450 10.80 -8.78 39.20
N ALA A 451 9.93 -8.08 39.94
CA ALA A 451 9.95 -8.11 41.39
C ALA A 451 9.70 -9.54 41.92
N ALA A 452 8.69 -10.24 41.38
CA ALA A 452 8.37 -11.62 41.73
C ALA A 452 9.53 -12.57 41.44
N SER A 453 10.21 -12.42 40.30
CA SER A 453 11.37 -13.25 39.96
C SER A 453 12.53 -13.07 40.94
N GLY A 454 12.80 -11.83 41.38
CA GLY A 454 13.82 -11.55 42.39
C GLY A 454 13.44 -12.08 43.78
N ILE A 455 12.18 -11.89 44.19
CA ILE A 455 11.66 -12.41 45.47
C ILE A 455 11.69 -13.94 45.49
N ALA A 456 11.14 -14.61 44.48
CA ALA A 456 11.14 -16.07 44.38
C ALA A 456 12.57 -16.65 44.37
N LEU A 457 13.51 -15.99 43.68
CA LEU A 457 14.91 -16.39 43.70
C LEU A 457 15.52 -16.30 45.11
N SER A 458 15.22 -15.23 45.84
CA SER A 458 15.72 -15.06 47.22
C SER A 458 15.19 -16.13 48.18
N LEU A 459 14.00 -16.68 47.89
CA LEU A 459 13.38 -17.79 48.63
C LEU A 459 13.92 -19.18 48.23
N GLY A 460 14.78 -19.25 47.20
CA GLY A 460 15.27 -20.51 46.64
C GLY A 460 14.30 -21.22 45.70
N ASP A 461 13.18 -20.59 45.34
CA ASP A 461 12.21 -21.13 44.38
C ASP A 461 12.63 -20.80 42.94
N TRP A 462 13.48 -21.66 42.41
CA TRP A 462 13.99 -21.56 41.04
C TRP A 462 12.92 -21.73 39.97
N TRP A 463 11.81 -22.40 40.28
CA TRP A 463 10.75 -22.68 39.31
C TRP A 463 9.96 -21.41 39.02
N HIS A 464 9.39 -20.80 40.06
CA HIS A 464 8.63 -19.56 39.92
C HIS A 464 9.51 -18.38 39.50
N ALA A 465 10.77 -18.33 39.94
CA ALA A 465 11.70 -17.30 39.51
C ALA A 465 11.96 -17.33 37.99
N LYS A 466 12.19 -18.52 37.41
CA LYS A 466 12.38 -18.69 35.96
C LYS A 466 11.11 -18.40 35.18
N GLY A 467 9.96 -18.84 35.66
CA GLY A 467 8.69 -18.59 35.00
C GLY A 467 8.31 -17.11 34.94
N ALA A 468 8.54 -16.36 36.02
CA ALA A 468 8.31 -14.92 36.05
C ALA A 468 9.28 -14.14 35.15
N LEU A 469 10.54 -14.59 35.07
CA LEU A 469 11.50 -14.04 34.12
C LEU A 469 11.11 -14.36 32.66
N LEU A 470 10.62 -15.57 32.41
CA LEU A 470 10.12 -15.98 31.09
C LEU A 470 8.93 -15.10 30.66
N LEU A 471 7.96 -14.87 31.56
CA LEU A 471 6.82 -13.98 31.35
C LEU A 471 7.26 -12.57 30.93
N PHE A 472 8.26 -12.02 31.64
CA PHE A 472 8.80 -10.70 31.30
C PHE A 472 9.44 -10.67 29.90
N LEU A 473 10.28 -11.67 29.58
CA LEU A 473 10.96 -11.75 28.28
C LEU A 473 9.96 -11.93 27.13
N THR A 474 8.96 -12.80 27.28
CA THR A 474 7.91 -13.00 26.28
C THR A 474 7.12 -11.73 26.06
N ASN A 475 6.80 -10.99 27.12
CA ASN A 475 6.06 -9.74 27.01
C ASN A 475 6.86 -8.67 26.27
N ILE A 476 8.16 -8.52 26.54
CA ILE A 476 9.02 -7.60 25.79
C ILE A 476 9.01 -7.92 24.30
N VAL A 477 9.26 -9.18 23.93
CA VAL A 477 9.33 -9.58 22.53
C VAL A 477 7.98 -9.34 21.83
N ALA A 478 6.87 -9.69 22.48
CA ALA A 478 5.53 -9.48 21.96
C ALA A 478 5.21 -7.98 21.78
N ILE A 479 5.56 -7.14 22.75
CA ILE A 479 5.35 -5.69 22.66
C ILE A 479 6.19 -5.10 21.51
N ILE A 480 7.45 -5.52 21.35
CA ILE A 480 8.31 -5.08 20.23
C ILE A 480 7.68 -5.48 18.89
N LEU A 481 7.15 -6.70 18.76
CA LEU A 481 6.46 -7.14 17.54
C LEU A 481 5.20 -6.32 17.27
N GLY A 482 4.36 -6.11 18.28
CA GLY A 482 3.13 -5.34 18.16
C GLY A 482 3.40 -3.89 17.77
N THR A 483 4.37 -3.25 18.45
CA THR A 483 4.77 -1.86 18.17
C THR A 483 5.37 -1.70 16.77
N THR A 484 6.27 -2.60 16.37
CA THR A 484 6.86 -2.60 15.01
C THR A 484 5.78 -2.74 13.93
N THR A 485 4.83 -3.66 14.13
CA THR A 485 3.72 -3.90 13.21
C THR A 485 2.84 -2.65 13.06
N THR A 486 2.52 -1.99 14.17
CA THR A 486 1.76 -0.73 14.18
C THR A 486 2.51 0.40 13.48
N PHE A 487 3.80 0.59 13.75
CA PHE A 487 4.55 1.66 13.10
C PHE A 487 4.66 1.45 11.58
N TRP A 488 4.82 0.21 11.11
CA TRP A 488 4.74 -0.11 9.69
C TRP A 488 3.36 0.16 9.08
N SER A 489 2.27 -0.15 9.78
CA SER A 489 0.91 0.08 9.27
C SER A 489 0.58 1.57 9.14
N VAL A 490 1.15 2.40 10.01
CA VAL A 490 0.98 3.86 10.03
C VAL A 490 1.99 4.60 9.11
N GLY A 491 2.85 3.85 8.42
CA GLY A 491 3.69 4.38 7.33
C GLY A 491 5.10 4.80 7.72
N ILE A 492 5.58 4.41 8.91
CA ILE A 492 7.00 4.50 9.26
C ILE A 492 7.73 3.40 8.51
N ARG A 493 8.73 3.77 7.71
CA ARG A 493 9.52 2.84 6.89
C ARG A 493 11.01 3.13 7.02
N PRO A 494 11.87 2.16 6.67
CA PRO A 494 13.30 2.40 6.50
C PRO A 494 13.55 3.44 5.40
N GLU A 495 14.54 4.30 5.60
CA GLU A 495 14.81 5.47 4.75
C GLU A 495 15.28 5.10 3.32
N LYS A 496 15.71 3.86 3.07
CA LYS A 496 16.23 3.38 1.76
C LYS A 496 15.95 1.88 1.52
N PRO A 497 14.76 1.46 1.05
CA PRO A 497 14.41 0.04 0.89
C PRO A 497 15.14 -0.69 -0.25
N ASP A 498 15.71 0.01 -1.24
CA ASP A 498 16.22 -0.60 -2.49
C ASP A 498 17.68 -1.09 -2.42
N LYS A 499 18.37 -0.93 -1.28
CA LYS A 499 19.69 -1.53 -1.09
C LYS A 499 19.56 -2.90 -0.41
N PRO A 500 20.24 -3.96 -0.91
CA PRO A 500 20.16 -5.30 -0.32
C PRO A 500 20.56 -5.36 1.17
N THR A 501 21.31 -4.36 1.65
CA THR A 501 21.72 -4.19 3.06
C THR A 501 20.59 -3.78 4.02
N VAL A 502 19.42 -3.32 3.53
CA VAL A 502 18.34 -2.77 4.38
C VAL A 502 17.22 -3.78 4.66
N ARG A 503 17.36 -5.05 4.25
CA ARG A 503 16.40 -6.13 4.60
C ARG A 503 16.53 -6.65 6.03
N TRP A 504 17.56 -6.24 6.77
CA TRP A 504 17.81 -6.73 8.14
C TRP A 504 16.65 -6.49 9.13
N PRO A 505 15.86 -5.38 9.10
CA PRO A 505 14.74 -5.20 10.03
C PRO A 505 13.63 -6.22 9.77
N LEU A 506 13.40 -6.57 8.50
CA LEU A 506 12.44 -7.60 8.12
C LEU A 506 12.88 -8.99 8.61
N TRP A 507 14.15 -9.35 8.41
CA TRP A 507 14.68 -10.62 8.91
C TRP A 507 14.72 -10.69 10.43
N THR A 508 15.02 -9.57 11.09
CA THR A 508 14.95 -9.45 12.55
C THR A 508 13.52 -9.61 13.04
N PHE A 509 12.55 -9.00 12.36
CA PHE A 509 11.13 -9.19 12.65
C PHE A 509 10.70 -10.66 12.48
N VAL A 510 11.07 -11.31 11.38
CA VAL A 510 10.80 -12.75 11.16
C VAL A 510 11.47 -13.61 12.25
N GLY A 511 12.70 -13.28 12.63
CA GLY A 511 13.41 -13.94 13.72
C GLY A 511 12.71 -13.77 15.07
N LEU A 512 12.21 -12.58 15.38
CA LEU A 512 11.42 -12.31 16.59
C LEU A 512 10.09 -13.06 16.57
N VAL A 513 9.40 -13.16 15.42
CA VAL A 513 8.19 -13.97 15.29
C VAL A 513 8.49 -15.45 15.56
N ALA A 514 9.57 -15.98 14.97
CA ALA A 514 10.00 -17.36 15.20
C ALA A 514 10.37 -17.58 16.68
N LEU A 515 11.06 -16.63 17.30
CA LEU A 515 11.39 -16.63 18.72
C LEU A 515 10.13 -16.64 19.58
N THR A 516 9.13 -15.81 19.26
CA THR A 516 7.84 -15.78 19.96
C THR A 516 7.13 -17.12 19.88
N VAL A 517 7.07 -17.74 18.69
CA VAL A 517 6.49 -19.08 18.52
C VAL A 517 7.25 -20.12 19.34
N GLY A 518 8.59 -20.08 19.33
CA GLY A 518 9.42 -20.96 20.15
C GLY A 518 9.19 -20.78 21.65
N LEU A 519 9.11 -19.53 22.12
CA LEU A 519 8.81 -19.21 23.52
C LEU A 519 7.40 -19.64 23.91
N THR A 520 6.40 -19.51 23.02
CA THR A 520 5.04 -20.02 23.30
C THR A 520 5.01 -21.53 23.45
N ALA A 521 5.75 -22.25 22.61
CA ALA A 521 5.86 -23.70 22.74
C ALA A 521 6.50 -24.08 24.08
N LEU A 522 7.53 -23.34 24.50
CA LEU A 522 8.18 -23.54 25.81
C LEU A 522 7.22 -23.27 26.98
N VAL A 523 6.46 -22.18 26.91
CA VAL A 523 5.44 -21.82 27.93
C VAL A 523 4.37 -22.91 28.03
N SER A 524 3.83 -23.37 26.90
CA SER A 524 2.84 -24.46 26.86
C SER A 524 3.37 -25.79 27.40
N LEU A 525 4.65 -26.08 27.19
CA LEU A 525 5.30 -27.27 27.74
C LEU A 525 5.56 -27.15 29.25
N SER A 526 5.79 -25.94 29.77
CA SER A 526 5.97 -25.70 31.21
C SER A 526 4.67 -25.67 32.02
N SER A 527 3.54 -25.43 31.36
CA SER A 527 2.19 -25.44 31.96
C SER A 527 1.51 -26.81 31.92
N SER A 528 2.14 -27.82 31.31
CA SER A 528 1.70 -29.21 31.21
C SER A 528 2.46 -30.06 32.21
#